data_AF-A0A0L0EME3-F1
#
_entry.id   AF-A0A0L0EME3-F1
#
_cell.length_a   1.000
_cell.length_b   1.000
_cell.length_c   1.000
_cell.angle_alpha   90.00
_cell.angle_beta   90.00
_cell.angle_gamma   90.00
#
_symmetry.space_group_name_H-M   'P 1'
#
loop_
_entity.id
_entity.type
_entity.pdbx_description
1 polymer ?
#
loop_
_entity_poly.entity_id
_entity_poly.type
_entity_poly.pdbx_seq_one_letter_code
_entity_poly.pdbx_strand_id
1 'polypeptide(L)'
;KDRLVVDLYGQQKSLYASKSAQSKKRELAKDRDIIIAIDAGHGGEDPGSIGPAGTYEKNVTLPIAKRLARLIDKEPGMQARLTRTGDYYIKLNTRTARARERQADFFVSIHADAFSRPEPRGASVWILSLRRANSEVGKWLEDKEKHSQLLGGAADVIKDTANEKYLAKALLDMSMDHSMKTGFKVAEQVVGELKKVTKLHKKRPQAANFGVLKSPDIPSILVETGFISNPQEEKQLKTSYHQQRLANAIFKSIKRYYQQNPPDNTLFASLKNNKPLRHKVQRGESLSVLAARYGTTVSALKKANRLTKNTLYIGQVLTIPKA
;
A
#
# COMPACT_ATOMS: atom_id res chain seq x y z
N LYS A 1 -40.51 -48.12 22.97
CA LYS A 1 -40.35 -46.86 23.75
C LYS A 1 -40.54 -45.76 22.72
N ASP A 2 -41.80 -45.44 22.45
CA ASP A 2 -42.17 -44.74 21.21
C ASP A 2 -42.42 -43.28 21.59
N ARG A 3 -41.76 -42.35 20.89
CA ARG A 3 -41.93 -40.92 21.10
C ARG A 3 -42.80 -40.34 19.99
N LEU A 4 -43.89 -39.71 20.39
CA LEU A 4 -44.73 -38.87 19.53
C LEU A 4 -44.09 -37.47 19.46
N VAL A 5 -43.91 -36.93 18.25
CA VAL A 5 -43.51 -35.53 18.03
C VAL A 5 -44.73 -34.79 17.51
N VAL A 6 -45.09 -33.69 18.17
CA VAL A 6 -46.19 -32.79 17.79
C VAL A 6 -45.59 -31.41 17.54
N ASP A 7 -45.73 -30.89 16.33
CA ASP A 7 -45.37 -29.51 16.00
C ASP A 7 -46.55 -28.57 16.25
N LEU A 8 -46.35 -27.59 17.13
CA LEU A 8 -47.30 -26.52 17.40
C LEU A 8 -46.94 -25.29 16.57
N TYR A 9 -47.78 -24.95 15.59
CA TYR A 9 -47.69 -23.69 14.86
C TYR A 9 -48.29 -22.55 15.68
N GLY A 10 -47.46 -21.90 16.50
CA GLY A 10 -47.81 -20.64 17.15
C GLY A 10 -47.81 -19.49 16.13
N GLN A 11 -48.97 -18.89 15.87
CA GLN A 11 -49.06 -17.59 15.20
C GLN A 11 -48.48 -16.50 16.13
N GLN A 12 -47.17 -16.29 16.08
CA GLN A 12 -46.58 -15.03 16.51
C GLN A 12 -46.63 -14.05 15.34
N LYS A 13 -47.57 -13.09 15.43
CA LYS A 13 -47.51 -11.83 14.67
C LYS A 13 -46.16 -11.17 14.94
N SER A 14 -45.25 -11.29 13.98
CA SER A 14 -44.06 -10.47 13.87
C SER A 14 -44.47 -8.99 13.82
N LEU A 15 -44.21 -8.27 14.91
CA LEU A 15 -44.31 -6.80 14.97
C LEU A 15 -43.01 -6.10 14.53
N TYR A 16 -42.09 -6.82 13.88
CA TYR A 16 -40.95 -6.20 13.23
C TYR A 16 -41.34 -5.84 11.80
N ALA A 17 -41.95 -4.66 11.66
CA ALA A 17 -41.95 -3.96 10.39
C ALA A 17 -40.49 -3.82 9.96
N SER A 18 -40.07 -4.62 8.98
CA SER A 18 -38.84 -4.40 8.25
C SER A 18 -38.99 -3.05 7.57
N LYS A 19 -38.50 -1.98 8.22
CA LYS A 19 -38.03 -0.82 7.46
C LYS A 19 -36.99 -1.42 6.53
N SER A 20 -37.38 -1.59 5.26
CA SER A 20 -36.46 -1.93 4.19
C SER A 20 -35.30 -0.98 4.37
N ALA A 21 -34.15 -1.49 4.81
CA ALA A 21 -32.91 -0.77 4.69
C ALA A 21 -32.81 -0.53 3.19
N GLN A 22 -33.21 0.67 2.75
CA GLN A 22 -32.87 1.15 1.44
C GLN A 22 -31.36 1.09 1.44
N SER A 23 -30.82 0.02 0.86
CA SER A 23 -29.44 0.02 0.42
C SER A 23 -29.39 1.22 -0.49
N LYS A 24 -28.85 2.34 0.01
CA LYS A 24 -28.46 3.43 -0.84
C LYS A 24 -27.62 2.74 -1.89
N LYS A 25 -28.16 2.64 -3.11
CA LYS A 25 -27.41 2.24 -4.30
C LYS A 25 -26.12 3.01 -4.16
N ARG A 26 -25.03 2.31 -3.82
CA ARG A 26 -23.69 2.88 -3.83
C ARG A 26 -23.62 3.49 -5.21
N GLU A 27 -23.67 4.82 -5.31
CA GLU A 27 -23.37 5.50 -6.57
C GLU A 27 -22.11 4.82 -7.07
N LEU A 28 -22.11 4.40 -8.34
CA LEU A 28 -20.95 3.83 -9.01
C LEU A 28 -19.82 4.86 -8.83
N ALA A 29 -19.07 4.70 -7.75
CA ALA A 29 -18.12 5.69 -7.31
C ALA A 29 -17.09 5.77 -8.43
N LYS A 30 -16.94 6.96 -9.00
CA LYS A 30 -15.88 7.26 -9.95
C LYS A 30 -14.58 6.69 -9.35
N ASP A 31 -13.92 5.81 -10.11
CA ASP A 31 -12.66 5.19 -9.72
C ASP A 31 -11.71 6.26 -9.18
N ARG A 32 -11.32 6.16 -7.91
CA ARG A 32 -10.40 7.13 -7.31
C ARG A 32 -8.95 6.83 -7.70
N ASP A 33 -8.10 7.84 -7.62
CA ASP A 33 -6.67 7.67 -7.77
C ASP A 33 -6.06 7.00 -6.53
N ILE A 34 -4.95 6.28 -6.76
CA ILE A 34 -4.06 5.79 -5.70
C ILE A 34 -3.15 6.94 -5.28
N ILE A 35 -3.24 7.35 -4.02
CA ILE A 35 -2.52 8.51 -3.51
C ILE A 35 -1.20 8.06 -2.89
N ILE A 36 -0.08 8.55 -3.45
CA ILE A 36 1.26 8.29 -2.94
C ILE A 36 1.78 9.56 -2.27
N ALA A 37 1.90 9.53 -0.94
CA ALA A 37 2.59 10.58 -0.21
C ALA A 37 4.11 10.41 -0.33
N ILE A 38 4.78 11.50 -0.71
CA ILE A 38 6.22 11.53 -0.93
C ILE A 38 6.82 12.54 0.02
N ASP A 39 7.70 12.07 0.88
CA ASP A 39 8.41 12.91 1.81
C ASP A 39 9.84 13.17 1.33
N ALA A 40 10.18 14.44 1.14
CA ALA A 40 11.56 14.85 0.94
C ALA A 40 12.18 15.12 2.31
N GLY A 41 13.11 14.26 2.74
CA GLY A 41 13.80 14.38 4.02
C GLY A 41 14.39 15.78 4.25
N HIS A 42 14.47 16.19 5.51
CA HIS A 42 15.03 17.48 5.94
C HIS A 42 14.31 18.69 5.34
N GLY A 43 14.99 19.85 5.23
CA GLY A 43 14.48 21.08 4.63
C GLY A 43 14.54 22.29 5.57
N GLY A 44 14.65 23.49 5.00
CA GLY A 44 14.80 24.74 5.74
C GLY A 44 16.07 24.73 6.58
N GLU A 45 15.91 24.97 7.87
CA GLU A 45 16.99 25.00 8.87
C GLU A 45 17.64 23.62 9.11
N ASP A 46 16.98 22.53 8.72
CA ASP A 46 17.55 21.18 8.79
C ASP A 46 18.23 20.86 7.44
N PRO A 47 19.58 20.92 7.33
CA PRO A 47 20.29 20.58 6.11
C PRO A 47 20.30 19.08 5.81
N GLY A 48 20.01 18.25 6.81
CA GLY A 48 20.39 16.85 6.85
C GLY A 48 21.89 16.66 6.83
N SER A 49 22.33 15.53 6.28
CA SER A 49 23.74 15.21 6.15
C SER A 49 24.46 16.18 5.20
N ILE A 50 25.73 16.46 5.46
CA ILE A 50 26.57 17.35 4.65
C ILE A 50 27.70 16.52 4.04
N GLY A 51 27.76 16.49 2.71
CA GLY A 51 28.82 15.82 1.97
C GLY A 51 30.16 16.55 2.03
N PRO A 52 31.28 15.87 1.74
CA PRO A 52 32.62 16.45 1.80
C PRO A 52 32.84 17.63 0.83
N ALA A 53 32.10 17.71 -0.27
CA ALA A 53 32.12 18.88 -1.17
C ALA A 53 31.07 19.96 -0.78
N GLY A 54 30.51 19.90 0.43
CA GLY A 54 29.54 20.87 0.95
C GLY A 54 28.11 20.68 0.44
N THR A 55 27.77 19.51 -0.12
CA THR A 55 26.41 19.26 -0.60
C THR A 55 25.49 18.93 0.57
N TYR A 56 24.37 19.65 0.71
CA TYR A 56 23.34 19.34 1.70
C TYR A 56 22.38 18.27 1.22
N GLU A 57 22.07 17.30 2.08
CA GLU A 57 21.10 16.23 1.82
C GLU A 57 19.74 16.77 1.39
N LYS A 58 19.24 17.83 2.03
CA LYS A 58 17.95 18.46 1.66
C LYS A 58 17.86 18.89 0.19
N ASN A 59 19.00 19.20 -0.43
CA ASN A 59 19.14 19.62 -1.83
C ASN A 59 19.24 18.43 -2.79
N VAL A 60 19.46 17.21 -2.28
CA VAL A 60 19.38 15.96 -3.02
C VAL A 60 17.98 15.35 -2.92
N THR A 61 17.40 15.33 -1.72
CA THR A 61 16.11 14.68 -1.46
C THR A 61 14.94 15.38 -2.18
N LEU A 62 14.91 16.73 -2.18
CA LEU A 62 13.82 17.49 -2.80
C LEU A 62 13.74 17.28 -4.33
N PRO A 63 14.82 17.40 -5.11
CA PRO A 63 14.78 17.10 -6.54
C PRO A 63 14.35 15.67 -6.86
N ILE A 64 14.82 14.67 -6.10
CA ILE A 64 14.43 13.27 -6.31
C ILE A 64 12.93 13.09 -6.02
N ALA A 65 12.43 13.64 -4.91
CA ALA A 65 11.02 13.60 -4.56
C ALA A 65 10.14 14.28 -5.63
N LYS A 66 10.54 15.45 -6.15
CA LYS A 66 9.84 16.14 -7.25
C LYS A 66 9.84 15.32 -8.54
N ARG A 67 10.94 14.61 -8.85
CA ARG A 67 11.02 13.70 -10.01
C ARG A 67 10.07 12.53 -9.85
N LEU A 68 10.04 11.92 -8.66
CA LEU A 68 9.11 10.84 -8.33
C LEU A 68 7.66 11.30 -8.44
N ALA A 69 7.33 12.46 -7.89
CA ALA A 69 5.99 13.05 -7.99
C ALA A 69 5.54 13.20 -9.44
N ARG A 70 6.38 13.79 -10.31
CA ARG A 70 6.07 13.93 -11.74
C ARG A 70 5.88 12.60 -12.47
N LEU A 71 6.53 11.53 -12.05
CA LEU A 71 6.33 10.20 -12.65
C LEU A 71 4.98 9.62 -12.24
N ILE A 72 4.62 9.78 -10.96
CA ILE A 72 3.37 9.31 -10.40
C ILE A 72 2.19 10.09 -10.98
N ASP A 73 2.25 11.42 -11.02
CA ASP A 73 1.18 12.27 -11.56
C ASP A 73 0.96 12.09 -13.07
N LYS A 74 1.93 11.51 -13.78
CA LYS A 74 1.79 11.13 -15.21
C LYS A 74 1.12 9.78 -15.41
N GLU A 75 1.00 8.96 -14.37
CA GLU A 75 0.38 7.64 -14.46
C GLU A 75 -1.13 7.76 -14.19
N PRO A 76 -2.00 7.41 -15.16
CA PRO A 76 -3.44 7.44 -14.94
C PRO A 76 -3.84 6.54 -13.76
N GLY A 77 -4.68 7.04 -12.85
CA GLY A 77 -5.10 6.29 -11.66
C GLY A 77 -4.12 6.39 -10.49
N MET A 78 -3.07 7.20 -10.58
CA MET A 78 -2.16 7.49 -9.47
C MET A 78 -1.99 8.99 -9.29
N GLN A 79 -1.69 9.40 -8.07
CA GLN A 79 -1.52 10.80 -7.73
C GLN A 79 -0.48 11.00 -6.63
N ALA A 80 0.42 11.97 -6.80
CA ALA A 80 1.46 12.30 -5.83
C ALA A 80 1.03 13.40 -4.86
N ARG A 81 1.51 13.30 -3.63
CA ARG A 81 1.36 14.33 -2.59
C ARG A 81 2.68 14.54 -1.85
N LEU A 82 3.38 15.63 -2.16
CA LEU A 82 4.63 15.96 -1.49
C LEU A 82 4.37 16.51 -0.08
N THR A 83 5.18 16.11 0.90
CA THR A 83 5.15 16.72 2.25
C THR A 83 5.67 18.15 2.20
N ARG A 84 6.71 18.41 1.39
CA ARG A 84 7.20 19.75 1.03
C ARG A 84 7.44 19.92 -0.47
N THR A 85 7.14 21.12 -0.97
CA THR A 85 7.38 21.51 -2.38
C THR A 85 8.55 22.48 -2.53
N GLY A 86 9.04 23.05 -1.42
CA GLY A 86 10.15 23.99 -1.36
C GLY A 86 11.17 23.64 -0.28
N ASP A 87 12.10 24.56 -0.05
CA ASP A 87 13.10 24.44 1.01
C ASP A 87 12.60 25.08 2.31
N TYR A 88 11.81 24.33 3.06
CA TYR A 88 11.32 24.72 4.38
C TYR A 88 11.25 23.51 5.30
N TYR A 89 11.38 23.77 6.60
CA TYR A 89 11.39 22.74 7.62
C TYR A 89 9.99 22.15 7.84
N ILE A 90 9.93 20.84 8.10
CA ILE A 90 8.72 20.13 8.54
C ILE A 90 9.10 19.20 9.70
N LYS A 91 8.40 19.36 10.82
CA LYS A 91 8.49 18.46 11.99
C LYS A 91 8.15 17.02 11.59
N LEU A 92 8.85 16.04 12.14
CA LEU A 92 8.71 14.63 11.77
C LEU A 92 7.26 14.13 11.81
N ASN A 93 6.53 14.39 12.90
CA ASN A 93 5.14 13.94 13.04
C ASN A 93 4.19 14.63 12.04
N THR A 94 4.50 15.85 11.61
CA THR A 94 3.71 16.58 10.61
C THR A 94 3.82 15.95 9.22
N ARG A 95 4.93 15.27 8.91
CA ARG A 95 5.14 14.61 7.61
C ARG A 95 4.12 13.48 7.40
N THR A 96 3.93 12.62 8.40
CA THR A 96 2.95 11.54 8.37
C THR A 96 1.52 12.03 8.56
N ALA A 97 1.30 13.05 9.40
CA ALA A 97 -0.02 13.69 9.53
C ALA A 97 -0.52 14.23 8.17
N ARG A 98 0.34 14.95 7.43
CA ARG A 98 0.01 15.45 6.08
C ARG A 98 -0.34 14.34 5.08
N ALA A 99 0.27 13.17 5.22
CA ALA A 99 -0.03 12.00 4.39
C ALA A 99 -1.42 11.44 4.72
N ARG A 100 -1.76 11.34 6.02
CA ARG A 100 -3.08 10.90 6.49
C ARG A 100 -4.19 11.86 6.10
N GLU A 101 -3.99 13.16 6.29
CA GLU A 101 -4.94 14.21 5.87
C GLU A 101 -5.29 14.11 4.38
N ARG A 102 -4.33 13.65 3.58
CA ARG A 102 -4.48 13.48 2.13
C ARG A 102 -4.92 12.08 1.73
N GLN A 103 -5.28 11.24 2.70
CA GLN A 103 -5.73 9.86 2.50
C GLN A 103 -4.75 9.04 1.65
N ALA A 104 -3.45 9.17 1.94
CA ALA A 104 -2.42 8.46 1.21
C ALA A 104 -2.56 6.94 1.38
N ASP A 105 -2.53 6.21 0.26
CA ASP A 105 -2.50 4.75 0.21
C ASP A 105 -1.09 4.21 0.51
N PHE A 106 -0.06 5.03 0.27
CA PHE A 106 1.34 4.71 0.51
C PHE A 106 2.14 5.94 0.92
N PHE A 107 3.16 5.74 1.72
CA PHE A 107 4.13 6.77 2.10
C PHE A 107 5.56 6.34 1.77
N VAL A 108 6.29 7.21 1.08
CA VAL A 108 7.71 7.02 0.78
C VAL A 108 8.50 8.25 1.21
N SER A 109 9.45 8.07 2.13
CA SER A 109 10.40 9.11 2.51
C SER A 109 11.73 8.91 1.80
N ILE A 110 12.27 9.99 1.24
CA ILE A 110 13.50 10.01 0.45
C ILE A 110 14.59 10.69 1.27
N HIS A 111 15.70 9.98 1.47
CA HIS A 111 16.88 10.42 2.19
C HIS A 111 18.17 10.12 1.41
N ALA A 112 19.26 10.74 1.85
CA ALA A 112 20.61 10.43 1.41
C ALA A 112 21.54 10.48 2.63
N ASP A 113 21.56 9.37 3.37
CA ASP A 113 22.27 9.15 4.64
C ASP A 113 23.74 9.60 4.65
N ALA A 114 24.30 9.70 5.85
CA ALA A 114 25.73 9.77 6.08
C ALA A 114 26.13 8.92 7.28
N PHE A 115 27.14 8.06 7.08
CA PHE A 115 27.86 7.46 8.20
C PHE A 115 29.05 8.33 8.60
N SER A 116 29.48 8.18 9.86
CA SER A 116 30.68 8.81 10.43
C SER A 116 31.99 8.42 9.72
N ARG A 117 31.98 7.37 8.90
CA ARG A 117 33.06 7.01 7.96
C ARG A 117 32.54 7.15 6.52
N PRO A 118 33.37 7.57 5.55
CA PRO A 118 32.95 7.77 4.15
C PRO A 118 32.89 6.47 3.32
N GLU A 119 33.25 5.33 3.92
CA GLU A 119 33.37 4.02 3.26
C GLU A 119 32.02 3.35 2.91
N PRO A 120 30.96 3.45 3.74
CA PRO A 120 29.65 2.95 3.38
C PRO A 120 29.16 3.61 2.09
N ARG A 121 28.67 2.77 1.19
CA ARG A 121 28.15 3.17 -0.11
C ARG A 121 26.95 2.33 -0.50
N GLY A 122 26.08 2.92 -1.29
CA GLY A 122 24.97 2.26 -1.94
C GLY A 122 23.62 2.53 -1.29
N ALA A 123 22.56 2.34 -2.06
CA ALA A 123 21.21 2.55 -1.58
C ALA A 123 20.77 1.48 -0.58
N SER A 124 19.83 1.85 0.29
CA SER A 124 19.13 0.94 1.19
C SER A 124 17.67 1.35 1.38
N VAL A 125 16.84 0.43 1.85
CA VAL A 125 15.42 0.69 2.09
C VAL A 125 15.08 0.21 3.49
N TRP A 126 14.40 1.06 4.24
CA TRP A 126 14.03 0.85 5.61
C TRP A 126 12.52 0.77 5.78
N ILE A 127 12.12 -0.06 6.73
CA ILE A 127 10.76 -0.17 7.24
C ILE A 127 10.77 0.04 8.76
N LEU A 128 9.60 0.27 9.34
CA LEU A 128 9.48 0.36 10.80
C LEU A 128 9.86 -0.96 11.46
N SER A 129 10.46 -0.92 12.65
CA SER A 129 10.69 -2.13 13.45
C SER A 129 9.41 -2.60 14.16
N LEU A 130 9.25 -3.92 14.34
CA LEU A 130 8.12 -4.49 15.08
C LEU A 130 8.03 -3.96 16.52
N ARG A 131 9.17 -3.82 17.21
CA ARG A 131 9.20 -3.24 18.56
C ARG A 131 8.66 -1.81 18.56
N ARG A 132 9.05 -1.00 17.57
CA ARG A 132 8.54 0.37 17.46
C ARG A 132 7.07 0.38 17.07
N ALA A 133 6.65 -0.48 16.15
CA ALA A 133 5.25 -0.65 15.76
C ALA A 133 4.35 -0.89 16.98
N ASN A 134 4.69 -1.88 17.81
CA ASN A 134 3.93 -2.21 19.02
C ASN A 134 3.83 -1.02 19.99
N SER A 135 4.91 -0.24 20.11
CA SER A 135 4.90 0.99 20.93
C SER A 135 4.01 2.08 20.33
N GLU A 136 3.95 2.21 19.00
CA GLU A 136 3.07 3.19 18.36
C GLU A 136 1.60 2.80 18.49
N VAL A 137 1.25 1.52 18.34
CA VAL A 137 -0.11 1.03 18.60
C VAL A 137 -0.54 1.39 20.02
N GLY A 138 0.32 1.14 21.02
CA GLY A 138 0.03 1.50 22.42
C GLY A 138 -0.24 2.99 22.60
N LYS A 139 0.60 3.86 22.03
CA LYS A 139 0.43 5.32 22.12
C LYS A 139 -0.82 5.81 21.41
N TRP A 140 -1.14 5.23 20.26
CA TRP A 140 -2.38 5.50 19.54
C TRP A 140 -3.59 5.08 20.37
N LEU A 141 -3.48 4.00 21.13
CA LEU A 141 -4.54 3.54 22.02
C LEU A 141 -4.71 4.40 23.29
N GLU A 142 -3.78 5.31 23.59
CA GLU A 142 -3.88 6.25 24.72
C GLU A 142 -4.44 7.60 24.28
N ASP A 143 -4.39 7.90 22.98
CA ASP A 143 -4.78 9.17 22.38
C ASP A 143 -6.27 9.15 21.97
N LYS A 144 -7.11 9.75 22.82
CA LYS A 144 -8.58 9.79 22.63
C LYS A 144 -9.01 10.45 21.32
N GLU A 145 -8.27 11.44 20.81
CA GLU A 145 -8.61 12.08 19.53
C GLU A 145 -8.39 11.13 18.35
N LYS A 146 -7.34 10.32 18.42
CA LYS A 146 -7.02 9.32 17.40
C LYS A 146 -7.94 8.11 17.43
N HIS A 147 -8.47 7.73 18.60
CA HIS A 147 -9.50 6.70 18.71
C HIS A 147 -10.74 7.02 17.88
N SER A 148 -11.25 8.25 17.98
CA SER A 148 -12.45 8.67 17.26
C SER A 148 -12.23 8.64 15.74
N GLN A 149 -11.02 9.02 15.28
CA GLN A 149 -10.63 8.94 13.86
C GLN A 149 -10.64 7.49 13.34
N LEU A 150 -10.16 6.52 14.12
CA LEU A 150 -10.11 5.11 13.72
C LEU A 150 -11.50 4.49 13.52
N LEU A 151 -12.46 4.87 14.35
CA LEU A 151 -13.82 4.34 14.31
C LEU A 151 -14.71 5.07 13.29
N GLY A 152 -14.20 6.10 12.60
CA GLY A 152 -14.93 6.79 11.53
C GLY A 152 -16.26 7.40 11.98
N GLY A 153 -16.33 7.89 13.21
CA GLY A 153 -17.57 8.38 13.83
C GLY A 153 -18.49 7.30 14.40
N ALA A 154 -18.13 6.01 14.30
CA ALA A 154 -18.84 4.93 15.00
C ALA A 154 -18.49 4.87 16.51
N ALA A 155 -17.50 5.64 16.97
CA ALA A 155 -17.16 5.81 18.38
C ALA A 155 -18.40 6.25 19.19
N ASP A 156 -19.21 7.14 18.64
CA ASP A 156 -20.43 7.65 19.30
C ASP A 156 -21.54 6.58 19.45
N VAL A 157 -21.46 5.49 18.68
CA VAL A 157 -22.45 4.40 18.67
C VAL A 157 -22.08 3.29 19.67
N ILE A 158 -20.79 3.16 20.01
CA ILE A 158 -20.28 2.12 20.91
C ILE A 158 -20.15 2.72 22.32
N LYS A 159 -21.25 2.74 23.07
CA LYS A 159 -21.31 3.35 24.42
C LYS A 159 -20.61 2.55 25.54
N ASP A 160 -19.97 1.42 25.22
CA ASP A 160 -19.31 0.55 26.20
C ASP A 160 -17.78 0.58 26.06
N THR A 161 -17.17 1.49 26.83
CA THR A 161 -15.75 1.88 26.75
C THR A 161 -14.74 0.74 26.90
N ALA A 162 -15.08 -0.35 27.60
CA ALA A 162 -14.15 -1.47 27.82
C ALA A 162 -14.04 -2.35 26.56
N ASN A 163 -15.18 -2.72 25.97
CA ASN A 163 -15.24 -3.51 24.74
C ASN A 163 -14.73 -2.71 23.53
N GLU A 164 -14.95 -1.39 23.52
CA GLU A 164 -14.42 -0.47 22.51
C GLU A 164 -12.89 -0.51 22.43
N LYS A 165 -12.19 -0.50 23.58
CA LYS A 165 -10.71 -0.50 23.60
C LYS A 165 -10.10 -1.76 23.01
N TYR A 166 -10.68 -2.93 23.29
CA TYR A 166 -10.19 -4.20 22.71
C TYR A 166 -10.46 -4.29 21.21
N LEU A 167 -11.63 -3.83 20.76
CA LEU A 167 -11.96 -3.78 19.34
C LEU A 167 -11.05 -2.80 18.59
N ALA A 168 -10.89 -1.57 19.11
CA ALA A 168 -10.00 -0.57 18.54
C ALA A 168 -8.55 -1.07 18.48
N LYS A 169 -8.09 -1.76 19.53
CA LYS A 169 -6.77 -2.43 19.52
C LYS A 169 -6.66 -3.48 18.42
N ALA A 170 -7.62 -4.39 18.31
CA ALA A 170 -7.60 -5.43 17.30
C ALA A 170 -7.58 -4.84 15.87
N LEU A 171 -8.41 -3.82 15.61
CA LEU A 171 -8.44 -3.12 14.32
C LEU A 171 -7.12 -2.41 14.04
N LEU A 172 -6.53 -1.76 15.04
CA LEU A 172 -5.26 -1.06 14.90
C LEU A 172 -4.09 -2.02 14.70
N ASP A 173 -4.05 -3.15 15.43
CA ASP A 173 -3.07 -4.22 15.24
C ASP A 173 -3.16 -4.80 13.83
N MET A 174 -4.37 -5.11 13.35
CA MET A 174 -4.59 -5.59 11.97
C MET A 174 -4.17 -4.56 10.92
N SER A 175 -4.48 -3.29 11.15
CA SER A 175 -4.09 -2.18 10.28
C SER A 175 -2.56 -2.05 10.23
N MET A 176 -1.90 -2.11 11.39
CA MET A 176 -0.45 -2.03 11.52
C MET A 176 0.24 -3.21 10.84
N ASP A 177 -0.25 -4.42 11.04
CA ASP A 177 0.27 -5.62 10.38
C ASP A 177 0.12 -5.55 8.86
N HIS A 178 -1.03 -5.07 8.37
CA HIS A 178 -1.23 -4.83 6.95
C HIS A 178 -0.25 -3.80 6.41
N SER A 179 -0.13 -2.64 7.07
CA SER A 179 0.78 -1.55 6.74
C SER A 179 2.23 -2.04 6.65
N MET A 180 2.68 -2.78 7.65
CA MET A 180 4.02 -3.38 7.72
C MET A 180 4.28 -4.38 6.61
N LYS A 181 3.35 -5.31 6.38
CA LYS A 181 3.46 -6.33 5.33
C LYS A 181 3.51 -5.71 3.93
N THR A 182 2.68 -4.69 3.70
CA THR A 182 2.65 -3.94 2.44
C THR A 182 3.95 -3.14 2.26
N GLY A 183 4.38 -2.40 3.28
CA GLY A 183 5.66 -1.67 3.28
C GLY A 183 6.84 -2.58 2.98
N PHE A 184 6.93 -3.75 3.62
CA PHE A 184 8.00 -4.73 3.37
C PHE A 184 7.99 -5.23 1.91
N LYS A 185 6.83 -5.63 1.37
CA LYS A 185 6.72 -6.10 -0.02
C LYS A 185 7.13 -5.02 -1.03
N VAL A 186 6.70 -3.77 -0.83
CA VAL A 186 7.12 -2.66 -1.70
C VAL A 186 8.61 -2.42 -1.55
N ALA A 187 9.14 -2.43 -0.33
CA ALA A 187 10.57 -2.25 -0.05
C ALA A 187 11.43 -3.30 -0.78
N GLU A 188 11.04 -4.59 -0.76
CA GLU A 188 11.75 -5.63 -1.51
C GLU A 188 11.80 -5.35 -3.02
N GLN A 189 10.68 -4.91 -3.59
CA GLN A 189 10.63 -4.52 -5.01
C GLN A 189 11.50 -3.29 -5.29
N VAL A 190 11.49 -2.30 -4.41
CA VAL A 190 12.34 -1.09 -4.53
C VAL A 190 13.81 -1.46 -4.46
N VAL A 191 14.23 -2.30 -3.51
CA VAL A 191 15.62 -2.82 -3.43
C VAL A 191 16.02 -3.51 -4.74
N GLY A 192 15.14 -4.34 -5.31
CA GLY A 192 15.38 -5.03 -6.57
C GLY A 192 15.58 -4.11 -7.79
N GLU A 193 14.84 -3.01 -7.87
CA GLU A 193 15.02 -2.01 -8.94
C GLU A 193 16.22 -1.09 -8.68
N LEU A 194 16.49 -0.71 -7.42
CA LEU A 194 17.64 0.14 -7.05
C LEU A 194 18.97 -0.54 -7.34
N LYS A 195 19.07 -1.87 -7.21
CA LYS A 195 20.25 -2.66 -7.59
C LYS A 195 20.71 -2.41 -9.03
N LYS A 196 19.78 -2.04 -9.92
CA LYS A 196 20.06 -1.76 -11.34
C LYS A 196 20.58 -0.34 -11.57
N VAL A 197 20.49 0.53 -10.57
CA VAL A 197 20.84 1.96 -10.63
C VAL A 197 22.12 2.26 -9.88
N THR A 198 22.26 1.73 -8.66
CA THR A 198 23.41 1.93 -7.78
C THR A 198 23.75 0.65 -7.02
N LYS A 199 24.91 0.64 -6.36
CA LYS A 199 25.28 -0.44 -5.43
C LYS A 199 24.26 -0.46 -4.29
N LEU A 200 24.00 -1.64 -3.73
CA LEU A 200 23.19 -1.75 -2.52
C LEU A 200 24.10 -1.84 -1.30
N HIS A 201 23.84 -1.02 -0.29
CA HIS A 201 24.46 -1.18 1.02
C HIS A 201 23.88 -2.40 1.75
N LYS A 202 22.56 -2.58 1.63
CA LYS A 202 21.82 -3.74 2.16
C LYS A 202 21.02 -4.38 1.05
N LYS A 203 21.16 -5.70 0.89
CA LYS A 203 20.50 -6.46 -0.18
C LYS A 203 19.03 -6.78 0.11
N ARG A 204 18.55 -6.45 1.31
CA ARG A 204 17.17 -6.67 1.77
C ARG A 204 16.71 -5.44 2.55
N PRO A 205 15.39 -5.17 2.62
CA PRO A 205 14.85 -4.15 3.51
C PRO A 205 15.33 -4.34 4.94
N GLN A 206 15.61 -3.25 5.63
CA GLN A 206 16.06 -3.26 7.02
C GLN A 206 14.99 -2.65 7.93
N ALA A 207 14.93 -3.08 9.18
CA ALA A 207 13.99 -2.55 10.18
C ALA A 207 14.68 -1.53 11.09
N ALA A 208 14.05 -0.37 11.30
CA ALA A 208 14.59 0.70 12.15
C ALA A 208 13.48 1.52 12.83
N ASN A 209 13.87 2.39 13.77
CA ASN A 209 12.96 3.18 14.60
C ASN A 209 12.71 4.60 14.05
N PHE A 210 12.54 4.74 12.74
CA PHE A 210 12.40 6.06 12.12
C PHE A 210 11.09 6.75 12.49
N GLY A 211 11.19 8.04 12.84
CA GLY A 211 10.06 8.94 13.14
C GLY A 211 8.96 8.91 12.08
N VAL A 212 9.39 8.94 10.83
CA VAL A 212 8.52 9.13 9.67
C VAL A 212 7.78 7.85 9.24
N LEU A 213 8.13 6.68 9.80
CA LEU A 213 7.54 5.38 9.43
C LEU A 213 6.50 4.87 10.43
N LYS A 214 6.05 5.71 11.36
CA LYS A 214 5.24 5.32 12.53
C LYS A 214 3.74 5.25 12.27
N SER A 215 3.29 5.44 11.02
CA SER A 215 1.86 5.46 10.70
C SER A 215 1.29 4.04 10.75
N PRO A 216 0.30 3.76 11.62
CA PRO A 216 -0.28 2.43 11.72
C PRO A 216 -1.15 2.06 10.51
N ASP A 217 -1.75 3.08 9.92
CA ASP A 217 -2.77 3.02 8.88
C ASP A 217 -2.22 3.24 7.46
N ILE A 218 -0.95 3.67 7.32
CA ILE A 218 -0.34 4.00 6.03
C ILE A 218 0.94 3.16 5.84
N PRO A 219 0.96 2.22 4.87
CA PRO A 219 2.17 1.51 4.51
C PRO A 219 3.29 2.48 4.15
N SER A 220 4.42 2.34 4.83
CA SER A 220 5.50 3.33 4.80
C SER A 220 6.87 2.71 4.56
N ILE A 221 7.69 3.36 3.74
CA ILE A 221 9.12 3.03 3.58
C ILE A 221 9.98 4.29 3.62
N LEU A 222 11.23 4.14 4.02
CA LEU A 222 12.27 5.16 3.85
C LEU A 222 13.33 4.63 2.88
N VAL A 223 13.65 5.40 1.85
CA VAL A 223 14.65 5.05 0.83
C VAL A 223 15.87 5.91 1.04
N GLU A 224 16.97 5.29 1.44
CA GLU A 224 18.29 5.89 1.40
C GLU A 224 18.85 5.73 0.00
N THR A 225 18.95 6.84 -0.71
CA THR A 225 19.32 6.84 -2.13
C THR A 225 20.81 6.62 -2.38
N GLY A 226 21.64 6.82 -1.36
CA GLY A 226 23.09 6.67 -1.33
C GLY A 226 23.64 7.43 -0.12
N PHE A 227 24.95 7.36 0.10
CA PHE A 227 25.62 8.05 1.19
C PHE A 227 26.25 9.35 0.71
N ILE A 228 25.72 10.48 1.16
CA ILE A 228 26.28 11.79 0.78
C ILE A 228 27.69 12.01 1.35
N SER A 229 28.07 11.28 2.40
CA SER A 229 29.41 11.29 2.96
C SER A 229 30.46 10.59 2.07
N ASN A 230 30.03 9.77 1.11
CA ASN A 230 30.94 9.14 0.14
C ASN A 230 31.15 10.08 -1.07
N PRO A 231 32.38 10.54 -1.37
CA PRO A 231 32.61 11.52 -2.44
C PRO A 231 32.12 11.09 -3.84
N GLN A 232 32.23 9.80 -4.15
CA GLN A 232 31.77 9.28 -5.44
C GLN A 232 30.24 9.27 -5.52
N GLU A 233 29.55 8.93 -4.43
CA GLU A 233 28.08 8.98 -4.38
C GLU A 233 27.58 10.42 -4.31
N GLU A 234 28.22 11.32 -3.56
CA GLU A 234 27.91 12.75 -3.56
C GLU A 234 27.92 13.31 -5.00
N LYS A 235 28.97 13.01 -5.78
CA LYS A 235 29.05 13.43 -7.18
C LYS A 235 27.88 12.89 -8.00
N GLN A 236 27.48 11.63 -7.80
CA GLN A 236 26.36 11.03 -8.53
C GLN A 236 25.01 11.63 -8.12
N LEU A 237 24.76 11.77 -6.81
CA LEU A 237 23.53 12.30 -6.22
C LEU A 237 23.24 13.74 -6.66
N LYS A 238 24.27 14.52 -7.02
CA LYS A 238 24.12 15.86 -7.61
C LYS A 238 23.64 15.86 -9.06
N THR A 239 23.80 14.76 -9.79
CA THR A 239 23.45 14.71 -11.22
C THR A 239 21.97 14.46 -11.45
N SER A 240 21.37 15.24 -12.34
CA SER A 240 19.97 15.08 -12.76
C SER A 240 19.68 13.69 -13.32
N TYR A 241 20.64 13.11 -14.05
CA TYR A 241 20.55 11.77 -14.63
C TYR A 241 20.41 10.69 -13.55
N HIS A 242 21.29 10.68 -12.54
CA HIS A 242 21.24 9.69 -11.47
C HIS A 242 19.98 9.83 -10.63
N GLN A 243 19.62 11.07 -10.24
CA GLN A 243 18.38 11.36 -9.53
C GLN A 243 17.14 10.86 -10.28
N GLN A 244 17.11 11.02 -11.61
CA GLN A 244 16.00 10.52 -12.43
C GLN A 244 15.94 8.98 -12.45
N ARG A 245 17.09 8.30 -12.51
CA ARG A 245 17.14 6.84 -12.45
C ARG A 245 16.67 6.30 -11.10
N LEU A 246 17.03 6.94 -10.00
CA LEU A 246 16.55 6.61 -8.65
C LEU A 246 15.03 6.77 -8.56
N ALA A 247 14.49 7.93 -8.98
CA ALA A 247 13.06 8.18 -9.00
C ALA A 247 12.30 7.16 -9.88
N ASN A 248 12.84 6.82 -11.05
CA ASN A 248 12.27 5.80 -11.94
C ASN A 248 12.25 4.41 -11.28
N ALA A 249 13.29 4.03 -10.54
CA ALA A 249 13.34 2.75 -9.84
C ALA A 249 12.25 2.65 -8.76
N ILE A 250 12.12 3.70 -7.94
CA ILE A 250 11.09 3.78 -6.89
C ILE A 250 9.68 3.75 -7.51
N PHE A 251 9.43 4.58 -8.52
CA PHE A 251 8.15 4.63 -9.24
C PHE A 251 7.75 3.27 -9.81
N LYS A 252 8.66 2.61 -10.54
CA LYS A 252 8.40 1.30 -11.16
C LYS A 252 7.98 0.26 -10.13
N SER A 253 8.62 0.24 -8.96
CA SER A 253 8.29 -0.70 -7.89
C SER A 253 6.93 -0.41 -7.25
N ILE A 254 6.64 0.85 -6.94
CA ILE A 254 5.34 1.25 -6.37
C ILE A 254 4.21 0.94 -7.36
N LYS A 255 4.34 1.36 -8.62
CA LYS A 255 3.37 1.06 -9.68
C LYS A 255 3.15 -0.44 -9.83
N ARG A 256 4.22 -1.24 -9.90
CA ARG A 256 4.12 -2.71 -10.02
C ARG A 256 3.36 -3.32 -8.86
N TYR A 257 3.66 -2.89 -7.62
CA TYR A 257 2.97 -3.40 -6.44
C TYR A 257 1.46 -3.14 -6.52
N TYR A 258 1.06 -1.90 -6.83
CA TYR A 258 -0.36 -1.52 -6.88
C TYR A 258 -1.09 -2.08 -8.09
N GLN A 259 -0.42 -2.33 -9.22
CA GLN A 259 -1.02 -3.08 -10.32
C GLN A 259 -1.37 -4.53 -9.92
N GLN A 260 -0.57 -5.12 -9.02
CA GLN A 260 -0.79 -6.47 -8.51
C GLN A 260 -1.78 -6.50 -7.34
N ASN A 261 -1.77 -5.46 -6.49
CA ASN A 261 -2.55 -5.36 -5.25
C ASN A 261 -3.28 -4.01 -5.21
N PRO A 262 -4.21 -3.73 -6.15
CA PRO A 262 -4.89 -2.44 -6.18
C PRO A 262 -5.85 -2.31 -5.00
N PRO A 263 -5.94 -1.13 -4.36
CA PRO A 263 -6.98 -0.86 -3.37
C PRO A 263 -8.36 -0.86 -4.04
N ASP A 264 -9.38 -1.22 -3.29
CA ASP A 264 -10.76 -1.22 -3.80
C ASP A 264 -11.20 0.16 -4.27
N ASN A 265 -12.10 0.18 -5.25
CA ASN A 265 -12.66 1.40 -5.87
C ASN A 265 -11.62 2.32 -6.52
N THR A 266 -10.45 1.77 -6.90
CA THR A 266 -9.43 2.49 -7.68
C THR A 266 -9.48 2.09 -9.16
N LEU A 267 -8.94 2.95 -10.03
CA LEU A 267 -8.83 2.63 -11.45
C LEU A 267 -8.06 1.31 -11.67
N PHE A 268 -7.02 1.07 -10.89
CA PHE A 268 -6.25 -0.17 -11.01
C PHE A 268 -7.07 -1.40 -10.60
N ALA A 269 -7.95 -1.28 -9.60
CA ALA A 269 -8.86 -2.35 -9.21
C ALA A 269 -9.88 -2.62 -10.32
N SER A 270 -10.48 -1.57 -10.89
CA SER A 270 -11.43 -1.70 -12.00
C SER A 270 -10.77 -2.30 -13.24
N LEU A 271 -9.56 -1.87 -13.60
CA LEU A 271 -8.78 -2.45 -14.70
C LEU A 271 -8.38 -3.91 -14.42
N LYS A 272 -8.00 -4.25 -13.19
CA LYS A 272 -7.68 -5.63 -12.81
C LYS A 272 -8.92 -6.52 -12.84
N ASN A 273 -10.05 -6.01 -12.37
CA ASN A 273 -11.34 -6.70 -12.36
C ASN A 273 -11.90 -6.87 -13.76
N ASN A 274 -11.63 -5.95 -14.68
CA ASN A 274 -12.05 -6.03 -16.08
C ASN A 274 -11.13 -6.92 -16.93
N LYS A 275 -9.98 -7.36 -16.41
CA LYS A 275 -9.18 -8.38 -17.10
C LYS A 275 -9.90 -9.73 -17.03
N PRO A 276 -10.14 -10.40 -18.18
CA PRO A 276 -10.68 -11.74 -18.16
C PRO A 276 -9.73 -12.66 -17.39
N LEU A 277 -10.27 -13.36 -16.37
CA LEU A 277 -9.52 -14.41 -15.68
C LEU A 277 -9.11 -15.46 -16.72
N ARG A 278 -7.85 -15.90 -16.69
CA ARG A 278 -7.35 -16.91 -17.63
C ARG A 278 -6.89 -18.15 -16.89
N HIS A 279 -7.29 -19.32 -17.39
CA HIS A 279 -6.92 -20.63 -16.87
C HIS A 279 -6.18 -21.42 -17.93
N LYS A 280 -5.01 -21.97 -17.61
CA LYS A 280 -4.29 -22.89 -18.50
C LYS A 280 -4.70 -24.32 -18.15
N VAL A 281 -5.34 -25.02 -19.09
CA VAL A 281 -5.84 -26.38 -18.92
C VAL A 281 -4.70 -27.33 -18.54
N GLN A 282 -4.90 -28.08 -17.47
CA GLN A 282 -4.01 -29.10 -16.93
C GLN A 282 -4.54 -30.50 -17.21
N ARG A 283 -3.68 -31.51 -17.03
CA ARG A 283 -4.06 -32.92 -17.21
C ARG A 283 -5.20 -33.29 -16.27
N GLY A 284 -6.26 -33.90 -16.81
CA GLY A 284 -7.42 -34.35 -16.05
C GLY A 284 -8.55 -33.32 -15.91
N GLU A 285 -8.43 -32.13 -16.51
CA GLU A 285 -9.49 -31.11 -16.45
C GLU A 285 -10.48 -31.23 -17.61
N SER A 286 -11.76 -31.01 -17.31
CA SER A 286 -12.85 -30.93 -18.28
C SER A 286 -13.60 -29.60 -18.12
N LEU A 287 -14.41 -29.22 -19.12
CA LEU A 287 -15.21 -27.99 -19.05
C LEU A 287 -16.15 -27.95 -17.84
N SER A 288 -16.74 -29.09 -17.45
CA SER A 288 -17.64 -29.17 -16.28
C SER A 288 -16.89 -28.97 -14.97
N VAL A 289 -15.70 -29.58 -14.82
CA VAL A 289 -14.83 -29.40 -13.64
C VAL A 289 -14.40 -27.94 -13.51
N LEU A 290 -14.02 -27.31 -14.62
CA LEU A 290 -13.64 -25.90 -14.62
C LEU A 290 -14.83 -24.97 -14.37
N ALA A 291 -15.99 -25.26 -14.94
CA ALA A 291 -17.22 -24.51 -14.70
C ALA A 291 -17.56 -24.50 -13.20
N ALA A 292 -17.58 -25.67 -12.56
CA ALA A 292 -17.85 -25.81 -11.13
C ALA A 292 -16.78 -25.09 -10.28
N ARG A 293 -15.50 -25.27 -10.59
CA ARG A 293 -14.39 -24.62 -9.86
C ARG A 293 -14.52 -23.11 -9.82
N TYR A 294 -14.90 -22.51 -10.96
CA TYR A 294 -14.97 -21.06 -11.11
C TYR A 294 -16.37 -20.49 -10.88
N GLY A 295 -17.34 -21.32 -10.45
CA GLY A 295 -18.71 -20.88 -10.19
C GLY A 295 -19.43 -20.36 -11.45
N THR A 296 -19.08 -20.86 -12.63
CA THR A 296 -19.69 -20.48 -13.91
C THR A 296 -20.34 -21.69 -14.59
N THR A 297 -20.87 -21.52 -15.81
CA THR A 297 -21.48 -22.63 -16.57
C THR A 297 -20.59 -23.07 -17.72
N VAL A 298 -20.74 -24.33 -18.15
CA VAL A 298 -20.08 -24.85 -19.36
C VAL A 298 -20.45 -24.00 -20.58
N SER A 299 -21.71 -23.58 -20.69
CA SER A 299 -22.17 -22.72 -21.78
C SER A 299 -21.46 -21.35 -21.78
N ALA A 300 -21.36 -20.70 -20.62
CA ALA A 300 -20.64 -19.44 -20.48
C ALA A 300 -19.15 -19.60 -20.83
N LEU A 301 -18.49 -20.67 -20.37
CA LEU A 301 -17.11 -20.98 -20.72
C LEU A 301 -16.93 -21.21 -22.22
N LYS A 302 -17.81 -21.98 -22.86
CA LYS A 302 -17.76 -22.22 -24.30
C LYS A 302 -17.97 -20.91 -25.08
N LYS A 303 -18.94 -20.09 -24.69
CA LYS A 303 -19.21 -18.78 -25.30
C LYS A 303 -18.02 -17.84 -25.18
N ALA A 304 -17.45 -17.70 -23.98
CA ALA A 304 -16.30 -16.83 -23.72
C ALA A 304 -15.04 -17.23 -24.50
N ASN A 305 -14.91 -18.53 -24.85
CA ASN A 305 -13.75 -19.09 -25.53
C ASN A 305 -14.00 -19.51 -26.98
N ARG A 306 -15.19 -19.19 -27.52
CA ARG A 306 -15.61 -19.58 -28.88
C ARG A 306 -15.45 -21.09 -29.13
N LEU A 307 -15.71 -21.92 -28.12
CA LEU A 307 -15.59 -23.38 -28.22
C LEU A 307 -16.89 -23.98 -28.75
N THR A 308 -16.79 -24.73 -29.84
CA THR A 308 -17.92 -25.50 -30.39
C THR A 308 -17.98 -26.90 -29.77
N LYS A 309 -16.81 -27.52 -29.53
CA LYS A 309 -16.67 -28.86 -28.93
C LYS A 309 -16.42 -28.78 -27.42
N ASN A 310 -16.59 -29.92 -26.73
CA ASN A 310 -16.32 -30.04 -25.29
C ASN A 310 -14.88 -30.49 -24.97
N THR A 311 -14.09 -30.79 -26.00
CA THR A 311 -12.69 -31.22 -25.87
C THR A 311 -11.80 -30.03 -25.49
N LEU A 312 -10.95 -30.24 -24.48
CA LEU A 312 -9.90 -29.30 -24.09
C LEU A 312 -8.53 -29.94 -24.33
N TYR A 313 -7.56 -29.12 -24.71
CA TYR A 313 -6.18 -29.55 -24.88
C TYR A 313 -5.33 -29.11 -23.69
N ILE A 314 -4.44 -29.97 -23.23
CA ILE A 314 -3.48 -29.61 -22.18
C ILE A 314 -2.67 -28.40 -22.66
N GLY A 315 -2.58 -27.38 -21.82
CA GLY A 315 -1.92 -26.12 -22.11
C GLY A 315 -2.77 -25.08 -22.85
N GLN A 316 -3.98 -25.43 -23.29
CA GLN A 316 -4.94 -24.47 -23.82
C GLN A 316 -5.29 -23.42 -22.76
N VAL A 317 -5.33 -22.14 -23.15
CA VAL A 317 -5.67 -21.05 -22.23
C VAL A 317 -7.13 -20.65 -22.46
N LEU A 318 -7.95 -20.79 -21.42
CA LEU A 318 -9.35 -20.41 -21.40
C LEU A 318 -9.55 -19.09 -20.66
N THR A 319 -10.32 -18.19 -21.25
CA THR A 319 -10.95 -17.05 -20.58
C THR A 319 -12.12 -17.56 -19.72
N ILE A 320 -12.04 -17.32 -18.42
CA ILE A 320 -13.06 -17.67 -17.44
C ILE A 320 -14.01 -16.48 -17.32
N PRO A 321 -15.28 -16.59 -17.75
CA PRO A 321 -16.27 -15.54 -17.55
C PRO A 321 -16.63 -15.45 -16.07
N LYS A 322 -16.91 -14.24 -15.60
CA LYS A 322 -17.50 -14.04 -14.27
C LYS A 322 -18.92 -14.61 -14.26
N ALA A 323 -19.33 -15.16 -13.12
CA ALA A 323 -20.69 -15.58 -12.86
C ALA A 323 -21.66 -14.38 -12.92
#